data_AF-A0A2P7V6Q5-F1
#
_entry.id   AF-A0A2P7V6Q5-F1
#
_cell.length_a   1.000
_cell.length_b   1.000
_cell.length_c   1.000
_cell.angle_alpha   90.00
_cell.angle_beta   90.00
_cell.angle_gamma   90.00
#
_symmetry.space_group_name_H-M   'P 1'
#
loop_
_entity.id
_entity.type
_entity.pdbx_description
1 polymer ?
#
loop_
_entity_poly.entity_id
_entity_poly.type
_entity_poly.pdbx_seq_one_letter_code
_entity_poly.pdbx_strand_id
1 'polypeptide(L)'
;MHDYIKERTIKIGRYIVETRNTVRMIAKEFGVSKSTVHKDLTERLPEINPELANQVKEILEYHKAIRHLRGGEATKIKYKRRSKKVRVEQEESV
;
A
#
# COMPACT_ATOMS: atom_id res chain seq x y z
N MET A 1 -17.32 15.59 -15.08
CA MET A 1 -16.67 14.27 -15.35
C MET A 1 -15.33 14.11 -14.63
N HIS A 2 -14.58 15.19 -14.39
CA HIS A 2 -13.38 15.15 -13.54
C HIS A 2 -13.68 15.12 -12.03
N ASP A 3 -14.93 15.39 -11.64
CA ASP A 3 -15.34 15.55 -10.24
C ASP A 3 -15.26 14.23 -9.46
N TYR A 4 -15.63 13.10 -10.10
CA TYR A 4 -15.48 11.77 -9.52
C TYR A 4 -14.02 11.43 -9.17
N ILE A 5 -13.06 11.87 -10.00
CA ILE A 5 -11.64 11.64 -9.76
C ILE A 5 -11.15 12.54 -8.61
N LYS A 6 -11.63 13.78 -8.54
CA LYS A 6 -11.29 14.69 -7.44
C LYS A 6 -11.79 14.16 -6.10
N GLU A 7 -13.05 13.77 -6.02
CA GLU A 7 -13.64 13.19 -4.81
C GLU A 7 -12.93 11.91 -4.39
N ARG A 8 -12.63 11.01 -5.34
CA ARG A 8 -11.86 9.80 -5.05
C ARG A 8 -10.48 10.13 -4.46
N THR A 9 -9.78 11.09 -5.05
CA THR A 9 -8.44 11.49 -4.63
C THR A 9 -8.46 12.04 -3.20
N ILE A 10 -9.44 12.89 -2.87
CA ILE A 10 -9.63 13.42 -1.51
C ILE A 10 -9.95 12.29 -0.53
N LYS A 11 -10.86 11.37 -0.90
CA LYS A 11 -11.27 10.25 -0.04
C LYS A 11 -10.09 9.33 0.27
N ILE A 12 -9.28 9.02 -0.73
CA ILE A 12 -8.05 8.23 -0.55
C ILE A 12 -7.04 8.98 0.32
N GLY A 13 -6.86 10.29 0.09
CA GLY A 13 -5.96 11.14 0.87
C GLY A 13 -6.33 11.21 2.35
N ARG A 14 -7.62 11.33 2.67
CA ARG A 14 -8.09 11.29 4.07
C ARG A 14 -7.91 9.92 4.69
N TYR A 15 -8.27 8.86 3.95
CA TYR A 15 -8.16 7.49 4.44
C TYR A 15 -6.72 7.09 4.75
N ILE A 16 -5.72 7.54 3.97
CA ILE A 16 -4.31 7.24 4.26
C ILE A 16 -3.83 7.97 5.51
N VAL A 17 -4.31 9.20 5.77
CA VAL A 17 -3.96 9.96 6.98
C VAL A 17 -4.57 9.32 8.22
N GLU A 18 -5.83 8.91 8.14
CA GLU A 18 -6.55 8.25 9.24
C GLU A 18 -5.97 6.86 9.57
N THR A 19 -5.80 6.02 8.55
CA THR A 19 -5.41 4.61 8.76
C THR A 19 -3.90 4.38 8.76
N ARG A 20 -3.11 5.35 8.26
CA ARG A 20 -1.67 5.23 8.03
C ARG A 20 -1.28 3.97 7.26
N ASN A 21 -2.17 3.49 6.40
CA ASN A 21 -1.96 2.27 5.64
C ASN A 21 -1.04 2.49 4.44
N THR A 22 -0.51 1.39 3.90
CA THR A 22 0.29 1.45 2.66
C THR A 22 -0.59 1.64 1.43
N VAL A 23 -0.01 2.24 0.38
CA VAL A 23 -0.63 2.34 -0.94
C VAL A 23 -1.15 1.00 -1.47
N ARG A 24 -0.48 -0.12 -1.15
CA ARG A 24 -0.90 -1.46 -1.59
C ARG A 24 -2.18 -1.94 -0.87
N MET A 25 -2.35 -1.61 0.41
CA MET A 25 -3.57 -1.94 1.15
C MET A 25 -4.73 -1.08 0.66
N ILE A 26 -4.49 0.22 0.54
CA ILE A 26 -5.49 1.17 0.03
C ILE A 26 -5.95 0.80 -1.37
N ALA A 27 -5.04 0.41 -2.25
CA ALA A 27 -5.38 -0.07 -3.59
C ALA A 27 -6.39 -1.25 -3.56
N LYS A 28 -6.24 -2.18 -2.60
CA LYS A 28 -7.18 -3.29 -2.43
C LYS A 28 -8.54 -2.83 -1.89
N GLU A 29 -8.55 -1.97 -0.88
CA GLU A 29 -9.78 -1.44 -0.28
C GLU A 29 -10.62 -0.63 -1.28
N PHE A 30 -9.96 0.17 -2.12
CA PHE A 30 -10.64 1.04 -3.09
C PHE A 30 -10.84 0.36 -4.46
N GLY A 31 -10.48 -0.91 -4.61
CA GLY A 31 -10.66 -1.66 -5.85
C GLY A 31 -9.90 -1.08 -7.06
N VAL A 32 -8.78 -0.39 -6.82
CA VAL A 32 -7.98 0.29 -7.86
C VAL A 32 -6.54 -0.21 -7.88
N SER A 33 -5.82 0.05 -8.95
CA SER A 33 -4.42 -0.35 -9.02
C SER A 33 -3.54 0.51 -8.12
N LYS A 34 -2.44 -0.07 -7.61
CA LYS A 34 -1.41 0.66 -6.85
C LYS A 34 -0.89 1.88 -7.63
N SER A 35 -0.73 1.76 -8.95
CA SER A 35 -0.25 2.86 -9.81
C SER A 35 -1.27 3.99 -9.86
N THR A 36 -2.57 3.66 -9.97
CA THR A 36 -3.68 4.62 -9.94
C THR A 36 -3.69 5.41 -8.63
N VAL A 37 -3.59 4.71 -7.48
CA VAL A 37 -3.52 5.38 -6.18
C VAL A 37 -2.30 6.29 -6.07
N HIS A 38 -1.15 5.83 -6.56
CA HIS A 38 0.06 6.66 -6.56
C HIS A 38 -0.14 7.94 -7.37
N LYS A 39 -0.60 7.85 -8.62
CA LYS A 39 -0.86 9.03 -9.46
C LYS A 39 -1.87 9.98 -8.81
N ASP A 40 -2.96 9.44 -8.27
CA ASP A 40 -3.96 10.26 -7.56
C ASP A 40 -3.33 11.02 -6.38
N LEU A 41 -2.48 10.36 -5.58
CA LEU A 41 -1.87 10.98 -4.39
C LEU A 41 -0.69 11.93 -4.70
N THR A 42 0.12 11.64 -5.73
CA THR A 42 1.34 12.41 -5.99
C THR A 42 1.18 13.47 -7.06
N GLU A 43 0.29 13.27 -8.03
CA GLU A 43 0.07 14.22 -9.14
C GLU A 43 -1.21 15.03 -8.90
N ARG A 44 -2.33 14.38 -8.54
CA ARG A 44 -3.65 15.04 -8.50
C ARG A 44 -3.98 15.67 -7.15
N LEU A 45 -3.62 15.02 -6.04
CA LEU A 45 -3.93 15.51 -4.71
C LEU A 45 -3.28 16.88 -4.40
N PRO A 46 -2.02 17.17 -4.79
CA PRO A 46 -1.43 18.48 -4.56
C PRO A 46 -2.18 19.63 -5.26
N GLU A 47 -2.76 19.37 -6.44
CA GLU A 47 -3.55 20.36 -7.19
C GLU A 47 -4.90 20.65 -6.53
N ILE A 48 -5.46 19.67 -5.80
CA ILE A 48 -6.79 19.76 -5.18
C ILE A 48 -6.70 20.24 -3.73
N ASN A 49 -5.78 19.65 -2.96
CA ASN A 49 -5.56 19.94 -1.55
C ASN A 49 -4.08 19.73 -1.18
N PRO A 50 -3.26 20.81 -1.22
CA PRO A 50 -1.82 20.71 -0.95
C PRO A 50 -1.52 20.36 0.52
N GLU A 51 -2.36 20.77 1.46
CA GLU A 51 -2.18 20.46 2.89
C GLU A 51 -2.33 18.96 3.15
N LEU A 52 -3.39 18.36 2.61
CA LEU A 52 -3.60 16.91 2.69
C LEU A 52 -2.47 16.16 1.97
N ALA A 53 -2.01 16.65 0.82
CA ALA A 53 -0.90 16.05 0.08
C ALA A 53 0.40 15.99 0.91
N ASN A 54 0.70 17.03 1.70
CA ASN A 54 1.87 17.03 2.59
C ASN A 54 1.77 15.96 3.67
N GLN A 55 0.61 15.82 4.32
CA GLN A 55 0.37 14.76 5.32
C GLN A 55 0.53 13.37 4.71
N VAL A 56 -0.02 13.15 3.50
CA VAL A 56 0.15 11.89 2.77
C VAL A 56 1.63 11.64 2.47
N LYS A 57 2.37 12.66 2.04
CA LYS A 57 3.78 12.55 1.69
C LYS A 57 4.63 12.06 2.86
N GLU A 58 4.42 12.60 4.06
CA GLU A 58 5.11 12.16 5.28
C GLU A 58 4.89 10.66 5.56
N ILE A 59 3.65 10.19 5.44
CA ILE A 59 3.30 8.78 5.63
C ILE A 59 3.97 7.89 4.57
N LEU A 60 4.01 8.35 3.31
CA LEU A 60 4.68 7.63 2.23
C LEU A 60 6.19 7.56 2.45
N GLU A 61 6.81 8.63 2.95
CA GLU A 61 8.23 8.68 3.29
C GLU A 61 8.56 7.76 4.46
N TYR A 62 7.75 7.78 5.53
CA TYR A 62 7.86 6.84 6.64
C TYR A 62 7.85 5.38 6.14
N HIS A 63 6.89 5.03 5.28
CA HIS A 63 6.82 3.69 4.69
C HIS A 63 8.00 3.33 3.78
N LYS A 64 8.62 4.31 3.12
CA LYS A 64 9.87 4.08 2.36
C LYS A 64 11.02 3.80 3.30
N ALA A 65 11.14 4.56 4.39
CA ALA A 65 12.20 4.39 5.39
C ALA A 65 12.17 2.99 6.01
N ILE A 66 10.99 2.50 6.44
CA ILE A 66 10.87 1.17 7.06
C ILE A 66 10.75 -0.01 6.07
N ARG A 67 10.76 0.26 4.75
CA ARG A 67 10.50 -0.77 3.72
C ARG A 67 11.46 -1.95 3.83
N HIS A 68 12.73 -1.68 4.14
CA HIS A 68 13.77 -2.71 4.21
C HIS A 68 13.49 -3.74 5.31
N LEU A 69 13.01 -3.30 6.48
CA LEU A 69 12.60 -4.18 7.58
C LEU A 69 11.48 -5.14 7.13
N ARG A 70 10.45 -4.58 6.47
CA ARG A 70 9.33 -5.37 5.94
C ARG A 70 9.77 -6.31 4.81
N GLY A 71 10.75 -5.91 4.00
CA GLY A 71 11.35 -6.76 2.97
C GLY A 71 12.09 -7.96 3.56
N GLY A 72 12.83 -7.76 4.64
CA GLY A 72 13.48 -8.83 5.41
C GLY A 72 12.47 -9.83 5.98
N GLU A 73 11.40 -9.34 6.61
CA GLU A 73 10.31 -10.18 7.11
C GLU A 73 9.61 -10.96 5.99
N ALA A 74 9.31 -10.31 4.86
CA ALA A 74 8.71 -10.97 3.70
C ALA A 74 9.56 -12.12 3.18
N THR A 75 10.88 -11.95 3.16
CA THR A 75 11.84 -12.99 2.77
C THR A 75 11.81 -14.14 3.77
N LYS A 76 11.94 -13.85 5.07
CA LYS A 76 11.84 -14.86 6.15
C LYS A 76 10.55 -15.67 6.06
N ILE A 77 9.40 -15.01 5.84
CA ILE A 77 8.10 -15.66 5.68
C ILE A 77 8.06 -16.54 4.42
N LYS A 78 8.59 -16.06 3.28
CA LYS A 78 8.64 -16.83 2.02
C LYS A 78 9.37 -18.16 2.21
N TYR A 79 10.54 -18.14 2.84
CA TYR A 79 11.32 -19.37 3.06
C TYR A 79 10.72 -20.26 4.15
N LYS A 80 10.14 -19.69 5.24
CA LYS A 80 9.43 -20.47 6.26
C LYS A 80 8.17 -21.16 5.72
N ARG A 81 7.44 -20.52 4.80
CA ARG A 81 6.30 -21.14 4.10
C ARG A 81 6.77 -22.22 3.14
N ARG A 82 7.87 -21.99 2.42
CA ARG A 82 8.47 -23.00 1.53
C ARG A 82 8.92 -24.24 2.30
N SER A 83 9.55 -24.09 3.45
CA SER A 83 9.97 -25.23 4.28
C SER A 83 8.79 -26.00 4.87
N LYS A 84 7.72 -25.32 5.29
CA LYS A 84 6.48 -25.98 5.71
C LYS A 84 5.82 -26.75 4.57
N LYS A 85 5.78 -26.20 3.36
CA LYS A 85 5.19 -26.87 2.20
C LYS A 85 5.92 -28.16 1.83
N VAL A 86 7.26 -28.12 1.86
CA VAL A 86 8.11 -29.30 1.63
C VAL A 86 7.88 -30.40 2.67
N ARG A 87 7.66 -30.06 3.94
CA ARG A 87 7.36 -31.05 4.99
C ARG A 87 6.00 -31.72 4.80
N VAL A 88 4.96 -30.96 4.46
CA VAL A 88 3.61 -31.50 4.23
C VAL A 88 3.60 -32.43 3.01
N GLU A 89 4.28 -32.05 1.93
CA GLU A 89 4.41 -32.88 0.71
C GLU A 89 5.18 -34.19 0.96
N GLN A 90 6.08 -34.24 1.95
CA GLN A 90 6.79 -35.46 2.35
C GLN A 90 5.94 -36.37 3.25
N GLU A 91 5.15 -35.80 4.15
CA GLU A 91 4.25 -36.55 5.05
C GLU A 91 3.04 -37.12 4.32
N GLU A 92 2.54 -36.47 3.26
CA GLU A 92 1.44 -36.97 2.41
C GLU A 92 1.90 -38.01 1.35
N SER A 93 3.21 -38.19 1.19
CA SER A 93 3.80 -39.15 0.23
C SER A 93 4.18 -40.51 0.85
N VAL A 94 3.88 -40.71 2.14
CA VAL A 94 4.09 -41.95 2.91
C VAL A 94 2.74 -42.54 3.28
#